data_AF-A0A935SN00-F1
#
_entry.id   AF-A0A935SN00-F1
#
_cell.length_a   1.000
_cell.length_b   1.000
_cell.length_c   1.000
_cell.angle_alpha   90.00
_cell.angle_beta   90.00
_cell.angle_gamma   90.00
#
_symmetry.space_group_name_H-M   'P 1'
#
loop_
_entity.id
_entity.type
_entity.pdbx_description
1 polymer ?
#
loop_
_entity_poly.entity_id
_entity_poly.type
_entity_poly.pdbx_seq_one_letter_code
_entity_poly.pdbx_strand_id
1 'polypeptide(L)'
;MQLMQATEEENAFVVFTNEEQQCLQHLNTKYEGATDKLKNPHKPKSLLWSKWIIARIGGWKGYSSQRPPGPITLKRGLDNFMQIFAGWQLAKNVYIDVGTQ
;
A
#
# COMPACT_ATOMS: atom_id res chain seq x y z
N MET A 1 -11.90 7.50 5.75
CA MET A 1 -11.95 7.69 7.22
C MET A 1 -11.68 6.40 8.02
N GLN A 2 -11.73 5.21 7.40
CA GLN A 2 -11.61 3.89 8.07
C GLN A 2 -10.17 3.49 8.49
N LEU A 3 -9.13 4.00 7.81
CA LEU A 3 -7.72 3.67 8.11
C LEU A 3 -7.21 4.13 9.48
N MET A 4 -7.91 5.04 10.16
CA MET A 4 -7.46 5.57 11.45
C MET A 4 -7.72 4.63 12.63
N GLN A 5 -8.69 3.71 12.51
CA GLN A 5 -9.10 2.79 13.59
C GLN A 5 -8.80 1.31 13.29
N ALA A 6 -8.07 1.03 12.19
CA ALA A 6 -7.76 -0.33 11.74
C ALA A 6 -7.12 -1.20 12.83
N THR A 7 -7.64 -2.42 13.00
CA THR A 7 -7.08 -3.48 13.84
C THR A 7 -6.42 -4.56 12.96
N GLU A 8 -5.65 -5.46 13.57
CA GLU A 8 -4.91 -6.52 12.85
C GLU A 8 -5.84 -7.57 12.21
N GLU A 9 -7.07 -7.68 12.70
CA GLU A 9 -8.07 -8.66 12.27
C GLU A 9 -8.88 -8.19 11.05
N GLU A 10 -8.83 -6.90 10.72
CA GLU A 10 -9.59 -6.35 9.61
C GLU A 10 -8.95 -6.69 8.26
N ASN A 11 -9.80 -7.23 7.38
CA ASN A 11 -9.40 -7.59 6.03
C ASN A 11 -9.31 -6.34 5.14
N ALA A 12 -8.20 -6.21 4.39
CA ALA A 12 -8.02 -5.11 3.44
C ALA A 12 -9.11 -5.05 2.36
N PHE A 13 -9.80 -6.17 2.07
CA PHE A 13 -10.90 -6.25 1.10
C PHE A 13 -12.09 -5.35 1.42
N VAL A 14 -12.22 -4.89 2.67
CA VAL A 14 -13.26 -3.93 3.07
C VAL A 14 -13.01 -2.54 2.47
N VAL A 15 -11.75 -2.22 2.13
CA VAL A 15 -11.32 -0.89 1.67
C VAL A 15 -10.71 -0.92 0.27
N PHE A 16 -10.04 -2.02 -0.09
CA PHE A 16 -9.29 -2.16 -1.35
C PHE A 16 -9.81 -3.35 -2.15
N THR A 17 -10.03 -3.13 -3.45
CA THR A 17 -10.35 -4.15 -4.44
C THR A 17 -9.21 -5.16 -4.61
N ASN A 18 -9.50 -6.29 -5.28
CA ASN A 18 -8.49 -7.30 -5.61
C ASN A 18 -7.30 -6.72 -6.39
N GLU A 19 -7.56 -5.84 -7.36
CA GLU A 19 -6.51 -5.23 -8.18
C GLU A 19 -5.66 -4.25 -7.37
N GLU A 20 -6.30 -3.42 -6.54
CA GLU A 20 -5.59 -2.52 -5.64
C GLU A 20 -4.69 -3.29 -4.67
N GLN A 21 -5.14 -4.44 -4.16
CA GLN A 21 -4.31 -5.29 -3.30
C GLN A 21 -3.11 -5.91 -4.03
N GLN A 22 -3.25 -6.29 -5.30
CA GLN A 22 -2.11 -6.73 -6.11
C GLN A 22 -1.10 -5.60 -6.30
N CYS A 23 -1.58 -4.39 -6.60
CA CYS A 23 -0.71 -3.21 -6.70
C CYS A 23 -0.01 -2.91 -5.36
N LEU A 24 -0.74 -2.97 -4.24
CA LEU A 24 -0.17 -2.83 -2.90
C LEU A 24 0.91 -3.88 -2.62
N GLN A 25 0.76 -5.11 -3.11
CA GLN A 25 1.77 -6.16 -2.93
C GLN A 25 3.08 -5.82 -3.64
N HIS A 26 3.01 -5.32 -4.88
CA HIS A 26 4.20 -4.81 -5.58
C HIS A 26 4.81 -3.60 -4.87
N LEU A 27 3.98 -2.71 -4.34
CA LEU A 27 4.44 -1.54 -3.60
C LEU A 27 5.08 -1.92 -2.26
N ASN A 28 4.58 -2.95 -1.57
CA ASN A 28 5.20 -3.42 -0.34
C ASN A 28 6.66 -3.81 -0.58
N THR A 29 6.94 -4.63 -1.60
CA THR A 29 8.31 -5.01 -1.97
C THR A 29 9.19 -3.81 -2.31
N LYS A 30 8.64 -2.79 -2.99
CA LYS A 30 9.37 -1.56 -3.31
C LYS A 30 9.68 -0.71 -2.07
N TYR A 31 8.79 -0.67 -1.08
CA TYR A 31 8.86 0.26 0.05
C TYR A 31 9.29 -0.39 1.38
N GLU A 32 9.43 -1.71 1.46
CA GLU A 32 9.87 -2.41 2.68
C GLU A 32 11.37 -2.23 3.01
N GLY A 33 12.14 -1.65 2.08
CA GLY A 33 13.56 -1.37 2.29
C GLY A 33 14.41 -2.63 2.44
N ALA A 34 15.71 -2.46 2.67
CA ALA A 34 16.66 -3.58 2.67
C ALA A 34 16.81 -4.29 4.02
N THR A 35 16.49 -3.62 5.14
CA THR A 35 16.74 -4.13 6.49
C THR A 35 15.49 -4.71 7.12
N ASP A 36 15.60 -5.75 7.95
CA ASP A 36 14.47 -6.36 8.64
C ASP A 36 13.64 -5.36 9.47
N LYS A 37 14.28 -4.33 10.04
CA LYS A 37 13.61 -3.26 10.80
C LYS A 37 12.70 -2.35 9.96
N LEU A 38 12.85 -2.37 8.64
CA LEU A 38 12.04 -1.59 7.71
C LEU A 38 10.96 -2.44 7.02
N LYS A 39 10.98 -3.76 7.23
CA LYS A 39 9.96 -4.66 6.68
C LYS A 39 8.61 -4.38 7.31
N ASN A 40 7.56 -4.64 6.55
CA ASN A 40 6.19 -4.52 7.03
C ASN A 40 5.92 -5.64 8.06
N PRO A 41 5.65 -5.33 9.34
CA PRO A 41 5.49 -6.34 10.38
C PRO A 41 4.09 -6.98 10.38
N HIS A 42 3.15 -6.43 9.61
CA HIS A 42 1.76 -6.82 9.63
C HIS A 42 1.49 -7.99 8.66
N LYS A 43 0.43 -8.74 8.96
CA LYS A 43 0.01 -9.87 8.12
C LYS A 43 -0.34 -9.39 6.70
N PRO A 44 0.21 -10.00 5.62
CA PRO A 44 -0.14 -9.62 4.25
C PRO A 44 -1.67 -9.60 4.02
N LYS A 45 -2.14 -8.60 3.29
CA LYS A 45 -3.57 -8.34 3.00
C LYS A 45 -4.44 -7.98 4.22
N SER A 46 -3.84 -7.71 5.38
CA SER A 46 -4.57 -7.03 6.47
C SER A 46 -4.71 -5.54 6.19
N LEU A 47 -5.66 -4.89 6.85
CA LEU A 47 -5.82 -3.44 6.74
C LEU A 47 -4.62 -2.69 7.32
N LEU A 48 -4.02 -3.21 8.40
CA LEU A 48 -2.79 -2.64 8.97
C LEU A 48 -1.58 -2.79 8.03
N TRP A 49 -1.46 -3.92 7.33
CA TRP A 49 -0.45 -4.10 6.29
C TRP A 49 -0.61 -3.09 5.16
N SER A 50 -1.85 -2.86 4.71
CA SER A 50 -2.16 -1.87 3.68
C SER A 50 -1.88 -0.45 4.16
N LYS A 51 -2.29 -0.11 5.40
CA LYS A 51 -2.03 1.18 6.03
C LYS A 51 -0.53 1.48 6.13
N TRP A 52 0.27 0.48 6.48
CA TRP A 52 1.72 0.62 6.55
C TRP A 52 2.33 1.01 5.20
N ILE A 53 1.90 0.35 4.11
CA ILE A 53 2.35 0.66 2.74
C ILE A 53 1.93 2.07 2.34
N ILE A 54 0.66 2.42 2.56
CA ILE A 54 0.13 3.77 2.30
C ILE A 54 0.94 4.82 3.06
N ALA A 55 1.28 4.57 4.33
CA ALA A 55 2.12 5.46 5.10
C ALA A 55 3.52 5.64 4.52
N ARG A 56 4.18 4.56 4.06
CA ARG A 56 5.49 4.64 3.40
C ARG A 56 5.44 5.51 2.14
N ILE A 57 4.43 5.30 1.30
CA ILE A 57 4.19 6.11 0.09
C ILE A 57 3.92 7.58 0.45
N GLY A 58 3.30 7.83 1.60
CA GLY A 58 3.04 9.16 2.15
C GLY A 58 4.25 9.86 2.77
N GLY A 59 5.43 9.23 2.75
CA GLY A 59 6.68 9.78 3.29
C GLY A 59 6.98 9.42 4.74
N TRP A 60 6.27 8.45 5.34
CA TRP A 60 6.64 7.90 6.63
C TRP A 60 7.89 7.03 6.51
N LYS A 61 8.84 7.16 7.44
CA LYS A 61 10.14 6.46 7.35
C LYS A 61 10.05 4.96 7.67
N GLY A 62 8.97 4.50 8.29
CA GLY A 62 8.73 3.06 8.51
C GLY A 62 9.35 2.45 9.76
N TYR A 63 10.04 3.23 10.59
CA TYR A 63 10.63 2.72 11.83
C TYR A 63 9.57 2.55 12.92
N SER A 64 9.54 1.39 13.57
CA SER A 64 8.64 1.09 14.69
C SER A 64 8.84 2.03 15.89
N SER A 65 10.04 2.59 16.06
CA SER A 65 10.35 3.57 17.11
C SER A 65 9.84 4.98 16.81
N GLN A 66 9.41 5.27 15.58
CA GLN A 66 8.85 6.58 15.24
C GLN A 66 7.39 6.65 15.61
N ARG A 67 6.90 7.89 15.78
CA ARG A 67 5.47 8.14 15.93
C ARG A 67 4.71 7.51 14.75
N PRO A 68 3.55 6.89 15.01
CA PRO A 68 2.69 6.38 13.96
C PRO A 68 2.38 7.46 12.91
N PRO A 69 2.12 7.07 11.66
CA PRO A 69 1.78 8.01 10.60
C PRO A 69 0.49 8.76 10.95
N GLY A 70 0.56 10.09 10.93
CA GLY A 70 -0.59 10.95 11.17
C GLY A 70 -1.56 11.00 9.97
N PRO A 71 -2.75 11.62 10.15
CA PRO A 71 -3.78 11.68 9.11
C PRO A 71 -3.30 12.32 7.80
N ILE A 72 -2.46 13.37 7.88
CA ILE A 72 -1.91 14.06 6.72
C ILE A 72 -1.00 13.12 5.91
N THR A 73 -0.14 12.35 6.58
CA THR A 73 0.75 11.36 5.94
C THR A 73 -0.07 10.29 5.25
N LEU A 74 -1.12 9.77 5.90
CA LEU A 74 -2.00 8.76 5.32
C LEU A 74 -2.78 9.29 4.11
N LYS A 75 -3.30 10.53 4.18
CA LYS A 75 -3.99 11.16 3.05
C LYS A 75 -3.05 11.29 1.84
N ARG A 76 -1.85 11.84 2.05
CA ARG A 76 -0.83 11.96 0.98
C ARG A 76 -0.48 10.60 0.39
N GLY A 77 -0.32 9.60 1.26
CA GLY A 77 -0.06 8.22 0.85
C GLY A 77 -1.17 7.65 -0.04
N LEU A 78 -2.42 7.90 0.32
CA LEU A 78 -3.58 7.44 -0.45
C LEU A 78 -3.68 8.17 -1.79
N ASP A 79 -3.52 9.49 -1.80
CA ASP A 79 -3.53 10.30 -3.03
C ASP A 79 -2.44 9.82 -4.02
N ASN A 80 -1.25 9.55 -3.51
CA ASN A 80 -0.12 9.01 -4.29
C ASN A 80 -0.39 7.57 -4.75
N PHE A 81 -0.99 6.72 -3.89
CA PHE A 81 -1.36 5.36 -4.25
C PHE A 81 -2.36 5.33 -5.42
N MET A 82 -3.38 6.19 -5.42
CA MET A 82 -4.35 6.24 -6.52
C MET A 82 -3.71 6.60 -7.86
N GLN A 83 -2.75 7.53 -7.86
CA GLN A 83 -1.99 7.89 -9.08
C GLN A 83 -1.12 6.74 -9.57
N ILE A 84 -0.43 6.05 -8.66
CA ILE A 84 0.37 4.87 -8.99
C ILE A 84 -0.52 3.74 -9.53
N PHE A 85 -1.66 3.50 -8.91
CA PHE A 85 -2.60 2.46 -9.31
C PHE A 85 -3.14 2.71 -10.71
N ALA A 86 -3.54 3.95 -11.03
CA ALA A 86 -3.96 4.32 -12.37
C ALA A 86 -2.86 4.05 -13.41
N GLY A 87 -1.61 4.44 -13.12
CA GLY A 87 -0.46 4.14 -13.99
C GLY A 87 -0.18 2.64 -14.13
N TRP A 88 -0.33 1.88 -13.05
CA TRP A 88 -0.16 0.42 -13.04
C TRP A 88 -1.23 -0.29 -13.89
N GLN A 89 -2.49 0.16 -13.82
CA GLN A 89 -3.56 -0.35 -14.68
C GLN A 89 -3.32 -0.03 -16.15
N LEU A 90 -2.90 1.20 -16.47
CA LEU A 90 -2.55 1.58 -17.85
C LEU A 90 -1.45 0.68 -18.42
N ALA A 91 -0.39 0.45 -17.66
CA ALA A 91 0.69 -0.44 -18.08
C ALA A 91 0.19 -1.88 -18.31
N LYS A 92 -0.62 -2.43 -17.39
CA LYS A 92 -1.20 -3.77 -17.54
C LYS A 92 -2.06 -3.91 -18.80
N ASN A 93 -2.88 -2.91 -19.11
CA ASN A 93 -3.75 -2.94 -20.30
C ASN A 93 -2.92 -2.96 -21.58
N VAL A 94 -1.85 -2.14 -21.64
CA VAL A 94 -0.92 -2.17 -22.78
C VAL A 94 -0.31 -3.57 -22.97
N TYR A 95 0.10 -4.26 -21.89
CA TYR A 95 0.66 -5.61 -21.99
C TYR A 95 -0.34 -6.67 -22.47
N ILE A 96 -1.64 -6.50 -22.18
CA ILE A 96 -2.69 -7.41 -22.65
C ILE A 96 -2.90 -7.25 -24.17
N ASP A 97 -2.80 -6.02 -24.68
CA ASP A 97 -2.99 -5.71 -26.10
C ASP A 97 -1.84 -6.21 -26.99
N VAL A 98 -0.60 -6.33 -26.47
CA VAL A 98 0.55 -6.86 -27.25
C VAL A 98 0.64 -8.39 -27.21
N GLY A 99 -0.10 -9.06 -26.32
CA GLY A 99 -0.06 -10.52 -26.12
C GLY A 99 -1.13 -11.30 -26.91
N THR A 100 -1.93 -10.62 -27.72
CA THR A 100 -3.04 -11.23 -28.48
C THR A 100 -2.98 -10.80 -29.96
N GLN A 101 -1.94 -11.22 -30.68
CA GLN A 101 -1.91 -11.36 -32.15
C GLN A 101 -1.14 -12.62 -32.52
#